data_AF-A0A017SSR8-F1
#
_entry.id   AF-A0A017SSR8-F1
#
_cell.length_a   1.000
_cell.length_b   1.000
_cell.length_c   1.000
_cell.angle_alpha   90.00
_cell.angle_beta   90.00
_cell.angle_gamma   90.00
#
_symmetry.space_group_name_H-M   'P 1'
#
loop_
_entity.id
_entity.type
_entity.pdbx_description
1 polymer ?
#
loop_
_entity_poly.entity_id
_entity_poly.type
_entity_poly.pdbx_seq_one_letter_code
_entity_poly.pdbx_strand_id
1 'polypeptide(L)' 'MVDGDVVLQWNQPMNKSTLSRRLNSLGLIHGWLHSMFAHRFRYGGGKMLNESGAMSEAQQNFIMKHADIHTFLDHYLPRS' A
#
# COMPACT_ATOMS: atom_id res chain seq x y z
N MET A 1 -3.58 17.36 13.75
CA MET A 1 -3.83 18.56 14.56
C MET A 1 -2.50 19.17 14.89
N VAL A 2 -2.32 20.44 14.56
CA VAL A 2 -1.24 21.27 15.10
C VAL A 2 -1.98 22.24 16.01
N ASP A 3 -1.64 22.24 17.29
CA ASP A 3 -2.28 23.10 18.29
C ASP A 3 -3.82 22.97 18.36
N GLY A 4 -4.34 21.77 18.08
CA GLY A 4 -5.78 21.48 18.10
C GLY A 4 -6.49 21.63 16.75
N ASP A 5 -5.88 22.30 15.77
CA ASP A 5 -6.53 22.59 14.49
C ASP A 5 -6.29 21.51 13.44
N VAL A 6 -7.34 21.18 12.68
CA VAL A 6 -7.25 20.27 11.53
C VAL A 6 -6.58 21.00 10.37
N VAL A 7 -5.28 20.77 10.21
CA VAL A 7 -4.46 21.37 9.16
C VAL A 7 -3.88 20.31 8.20
N LEU A 8 -3.84 20.65 6.92
CA LEU A 8 -3.11 19.89 5.90
C LEU A 8 -1.65 20.35 5.89
N GLN A 9 -0.74 19.44 6.23
CA GLN A 9 0.70 19.72 6.23
C GLN A 9 1.35 19.16 4.96
N TRP A 10 1.21 19.88 3.84
CA TRP A 10 1.68 19.42 2.52
C TRP A 10 3.20 19.23 2.44
N ASN A 11 3.96 20.12 3.09
CA ASN A 11 5.41 20.14 3.01
C ASN A 11 6.11 19.34 4.12
N GLN A 12 5.34 18.67 4.99
CA GLN A 12 5.87 17.87 6.09
C GLN A 12 5.54 16.40 5.85
N PRO A 13 6.55 15.54 5.60
CA PRO A 13 6.28 14.12 5.39
C PRO A 13 5.72 13.49 6.66
N MET A 14 4.66 12.68 6.49
CA MET A 14 4.13 11.89 7.59
C MET A 14 5.16 10.82 7.99
N ASN A 15 5.54 10.79 9.27
CA ASN A 15 6.44 9.74 9.74
C ASN A 15 5.75 8.36 9.74
N LYS A 16 6.57 7.31 9.67
CA LYS A 16 6.12 5.91 9.53
C LYS A 16 5.20 5.47 10.66
N SER A 17 5.50 5.81 11.91
CA SER A 17 4.69 5.40 13.07
C SER A 17 3.31 6.06 13.06
N THR A 18 3.24 7.33 12.66
CA THR A 18 1.98 8.07 12.51
C THR A 18 1.12 7.46 11.41
N LEU A 19 1.70 7.16 10.25
CA LEU A 19 0.98 6.48 9.17
C LEU A 19 0.44 5.12 9.63
N SER A 20 1.29 4.29 10.23
CA SER A 20 0.88 2.97 10.73
C SER A 20 -0.27 3.05 11.74
N ARG A 21 -0.20 3.98 12.70
CA ARG A 21 -1.28 4.19 13.68
C ARG A 21 -2.57 4.63 13.01
N ARG A 22 -2.51 5.57 12.07
CA ARG A 22 -3.70 6.05 11.34
C ARG A 22 -4.35 4.95 10.50
N LEU A 23 -3.56 4.14 9.80
CA LEU A 23 -4.08 2.99 9.05
C LEU A 23 -4.72 1.96 9.96
N ASN A 24 -4.11 1.67 11.12
CA ASN A 24 -4.70 0.78 12.10
C ASN A 24 -6.05 1.31 12.60
N SER A 25 -6.12 2.59 13.01
CA SER A 25 -7.38 3.22 13.43
C SER A 25 -8.44 3.19 12.33
N LEU A 26 -8.06 3.46 11.07
CA LEU A 26 -8.96 3.36 9.92
C LEU A 26 -9.57 1.95 9.81
N GLY A 27 -8.74 0.91 9.93
CA GLY A 27 -9.23 -0.46 9.85
C GLY A 27 -10.17 -0.85 10.99
N LEU A 28 -9.88 -0.38 12.20
CA LEU A 28 -10.76 -0.57 13.37
C LEU A 28 -12.10 0.15 13.19
N ILE A 29 -12.09 1.41 12.75
CA ILE A 29 -13.30 2.21 12.51
C ILE A 29 -14.16 1.56 11.42
N HIS A 30 -13.54 1.04 10.36
CA HIS A 30 -14.25 0.34 9.29
C HIS A 30 -14.75 -1.06 9.71
N GLY A 31 -14.22 -1.63 10.80
CA GLY A 31 -14.58 -2.97 11.27
C GLY A 31 -13.95 -4.10 10.46
N TRP A 32 -12.77 -3.88 9.87
CA TRP A 32 -12.06 -4.95 9.18
C TRP A 32 -11.47 -5.97 10.17
N LEU A 33 -11.67 -7.26 9.90
CA LEU A 33 -11.19 -8.38 10.73
C LEU A 33 -9.66 -8.43 10.87
N HIS A 34 -8.93 -7.89 9.90
CA HIS A 34 -7.48 -7.89 9.89
C HIS A 34 -6.91 -6.49 10.04
N SER A 35 -5.81 -6.38 10.78
CA SER A 35 -5.07 -5.13 10.93
C SER A 35 -4.70 -4.53 9.58
N MET A 36 -5.01 -3.24 9.41
CA MET A 36 -4.60 -2.45 8.26
C MET A 36 -3.22 -1.85 8.45
N PHE A 37 -2.38 -2.01 7.42
CA PHE A 37 -1.03 -1.45 7.37
C PHE A 37 -0.59 -1.26 5.91
N ALA A 38 0.41 -0.40 5.70
CA ALA A 38 0.82 0.06 4.38
C ALA A 38 1.14 -1.07 3.38
N HIS A 39 1.76 -2.17 3.83
CA HIS A 39 2.06 -3.30 2.94
C HIS A 39 0.82 -3.95 2.32
N ARG A 40 -0.36 -3.91 2.96
CA ARG A 40 -1.59 -4.44 2.35
C ARG A 40 -1.99 -3.69 1.09
N PHE A 41 -1.80 -2.36 1.05
CA PHE A 41 -2.01 -1.57 -0.17
C PHE A 41 -1.03 -1.95 -1.26
N ARG A 42 0.23 -2.22 -0.90
CA ARG A 42 1.25 -2.68 -1.85
C ARG A 42 0.87 -4.04 -2.44
N TYR A 43 0.42 -4.99 -1.62
CA TYR A 43 -0.04 -6.29 -2.10
C TYR A 43 -1.28 -6.19 -2.99
N GLY A 44 -2.32 -5.48 -2.53
CA GLY A 44 -3.54 -5.29 -3.30
C GLY A 44 -3.29 -4.53 -4.61
N GLY A 45 -2.47 -3.48 -4.59
CA GLY A 45 -2.10 -2.72 -5.77
C GLY A 45 -1.30 -3.55 -6.78
N GLY A 46 -0.32 -4.34 -6.33
CA GLY A 46 0.40 -5.28 -7.20
C GLY A 46 -0.53 -6.28 -7.87
N LYS A 47 -1.46 -6.86 -7.10
CA LYS A 47 -2.48 -7.76 -7.64
C LYS A 47 -3.37 -7.08 -8.69
N MET A 48 -3.88 -5.88 -8.41
CA MET A 48 -4.72 -5.13 -9.35
C MET A 48 -3.97 -4.74 -10.62
N LEU A 49 -2.70 -4.33 -10.52
CA LEU A 49 -1.88 -4.02 -11.68
C LEU A 49 -1.75 -5.24 -12.59
N ASN A 50 -1.47 -6.41 -12.02
CA ASN A 50 -1.39 -7.66 -12.75
C ASN A 50 -2.73 -8.04 -13.41
N GLU A 51 -3.82 -8.05 -12.65
CA GLU A 51 -5.15 -8.46 -13.14
C GLU A 51 -5.72 -7.51 -14.20
N SER A 52 -5.30 -6.24 -14.20
CA SER A 52 -5.81 -5.25 -15.16
C SER A 52 -5.39 -5.52 -16.61
N GLY A 53 -4.27 -6.23 -16.83
CA GLY A 53 -3.66 -6.39 -18.15
C GLY A 53 -3.18 -5.07 -18.80
N ALA A 54 -3.27 -3.93 -18.10
CA ALA A 54 -2.96 -2.61 -18.65
C ALA A 54 -1.46 -2.30 -18.69
N MET A 55 -0.64 -3.11 -17.99
CA MET A 55 0.80 -2.90 -17.84
C MET A 55 1.54 -4.20 -18.15
N SER A 56 2.64 -4.11 -18.88
CA SER A 56 3.54 -5.26 -19.10
C SER A 56 4.23 -5.67 -17.80
N GLU A 57 4.74 -6.90 -17.75
CA GLU A 57 5.53 -7.41 -16.62
C GLU A 57 6.72 -6.49 -16.26
N ALA A 58 7.41 -5.96 -17.26
CA ALA A 58 8.51 -5.02 -17.06
C ALA A 58 8.04 -3.70 -16.42
N GLN A 59 6.89 -3.18 -16.83
CA GLN A 59 6.30 -1.98 -16.22
C GLN A 59 5.84 -2.23 -14.79
N GLN A 60 5.24 -3.40 -14.53
CA GLN A 60 4.85 -3.81 -13.18
C GLN A 60 6.07 -3.91 -12.26
N ASN A 61 7.15 -4.54 -12.70
CA ASN A 61 8.42 -4.61 -11.95
C ASN A 61 9.01 -3.22 -11.69
N PHE A 62 8.98 -2.34 -12.69
CA PHE A 62 9.48 -0.97 -12.54
C PHE A 62 8.67 -0.19 -11.49
N ILE A 63 7.34 -0.21 -11.58
CA ILE A 63 6.43 0.45 -10.61
C ILE A 63 6.63 -0.11 -9.21
N MET A 64 6.74 -1.43 -9.09
CA MET A 64 6.97 -2.10 -7.82
C MET A 64 8.43 -2.02 -7.36
N LYS A 65 9.34 -1.43 -8.15
CA LYS A 65 10.78 -1.33 -7.83
C LYS A 65 11.41 -2.70 -7.55
N HIS A 66 11.07 -3.68 -8.37
CA HIS A 66 11.65 -5.02 -8.34
C HIS A 66 12.67 -5.17 -9.47
N ALA A 67 13.79 -5.83 -9.18
CA ALA A 67 14.81 -6.15 -10.18
C ALA A 67 14.45 -7.39 -11.02
N ASP A 68 13.54 -8.22 -10.51
CA ASP A 68 13.18 -9.52 -11.09
C ASP A 68 11.65 -9.73 -11.03
N ILE A 69 11.09 -10.24 -12.12
CA ILE A 69 9.68 -10.62 -12.24
C ILE A 69 9.30 -11.71 -11.24
N HIS A 70 10.22 -12.62 -10.90
CA HIS A 70 9.94 -13.65 -9.90
C HIS A 70 9.53 -13.06 -8.55
N THR A 71 10.13 -11.95 -8.14
CA THR A 71 9.76 -11.26 -6.88
C THR A 71 8.34 -10.68 -6.96
N PHE A 72 7.90 -10.26 -8.14
CA PHE A 72 6.54 -9.78 -8.34
C PHE A 72 5.54 -10.95 -8.32
N LEU A 73 5.81 -12.00 -9.09
CA LEU A 73 4.95 -13.18 -9.20
C LEU A 73 4.75 -13.83 -7.82
N ASP A 74 5.82 -13.99 -7.04
CA ASP A 74 5.80 -14.61 -5.71
C ASP A 74 5.03 -13.82 -4.65
N HIS A 75 4.86 -12.51 -4.85
CA HIS A 75 4.28 -11.62 -3.86
C HIS A 75 2.86 -11.15 -4.19
N TYR A 76 2.50 -11.11 -5.47
CA TYR A 76 1.27 -10.44 -5.91
C TYR A 76 0.32 -11.32 -6.70
N LEU A 77 0.73 -12.51 -7.13
CA LEU A 77 -0.20 -13.50 -7.68
C LEU A 77 -0.84 -14.33 -6.57
N PRO A 78 -2.14 -14.68 -6.67
CA PRO A 78 -2.73 -15.70 -5.83
C PRO A 78 -1.97 -17.01 -6.03
N ARG A 79 -1.48 -17.63 -4.95
CA ARG A 79 -1.11 -19.05 -5.01
C ARG A 79 -2.41 -19.82 -5.17
N SER A 80 -2.64 -20.35 -6.37
CA SER A 80 -3.68 -21.33 -6.68
C SER A 80 -3.57 -22.55 -5.78
#